data_AF-A0AAJ2UK90-F1
#
_entry.id   AF-A0AAJ2UK90-F1
#
_cell.length_a   1.000
_cell.length_b   1.000
_cell.length_c   1.000
_cell.angle_alpha   90.00
_cell.angle_beta   90.00
_cell.angle_gamma   90.00
#
_symmetry.space_group_name_H-M   'P 1'
#
loop_
_entity.id
_entity.type
_entity.pdbx_description
1 polymer ?
#
loop_
_entity_poly.entity_id
_entity_poly.type
_entity_poly.pdbx_seq_one_letter_code
_entity_poly.pdbx_strand_id
1 'polypeptide(L)'
;MKETVRWLTPEEQHAWRSFVRLHEKLGGRLSRLLQSESNVSAADFGVLVTLTDVPEGRQRFQDLARELEWEKSRMSHHIARMVKRGLVVREECPEDGRGAFVVITQEGRAAIEAAAPLHVDAVRALFLDHVTPSELRTLGQISERVVAKLDEDAT
;
A
#
# COMPACT_ATOMS: atom_id res chain seq x y z
N MET A 1 -25.99 -29.11 -16.38
CA MET A 1 -26.09 -29.16 -14.90
C MET A 1 -25.94 -27.75 -14.37
N LYS A 2 -26.88 -27.25 -13.56
CA LYS A 2 -26.67 -25.99 -12.84
C LYS A 2 -25.65 -26.29 -11.74
N GLU A 3 -24.44 -25.74 -11.85
CA GLU A 3 -23.50 -25.77 -10.73
C GLU A 3 -24.20 -25.15 -9.51
N THR A 4 -24.45 -25.98 -8.51
CA THR A 4 -24.92 -25.53 -7.21
C THR A 4 -23.82 -24.68 -6.60
N VAL A 5 -24.11 -23.39 -6.41
CA VAL A 5 -23.23 -22.44 -5.74
C VAL A 5 -22.77 -23.02 -4.40
N ARG A 6 -21.45 -23.11 -4.20
CA ARG A 6 -20.85 -23.52 -2.94
C ARG A 6 -20.86 -22.33 -1.98
N TRP A 7 -21.94 -22.18 -1.22
CA TRP A 7 -22.07 -21.14 -0.21
C TRP A 7 -21.10 -21.34 0.96
N LEU A 8 -20.71 -20.23 1.60
CA LEU A 8 -19.87 -20.23 2.79
C LEU A 8 -20.60 -20.91 3.96
N THR A 9 -19.87 -21.74 4.69
CA THR A 9 -20.26 -22.22 6.01
C THR A 9 -20.34 -21.06 7.00
N PRO A 10 -21.01 -21.22 8.16
CA PRO A 10 -21.07 -20.17 9.18
C PRO A 10 -19.69 -19.70 9.67
N GLU A 11 -18.73 -20.62 9.80
CA GLU A 11 -17.35 -20.32 10.20
C GLU A 11 -16.62 -19.50 9.12
N GLU A 12 -16.68 -19.94 7.86
CA GLU A 12 -16.09 -19.21 6.73
C GLU A 12 -16.70 -17.80 6.59
N GLN A 13 -18.02 -17.68 6.76
CA GLN A 13 -18.70 -16.39 6.70
C GLN A 13 -18.29 -15.47 7.85
N HIS A 14 -18.13 -16.00 9.07
CA HIS A 14 -17.68 -15.23 10.22
C HIS A 14 -16.25 -14.71 10.02
N ALA A 15 -15.33 -15.58 9.60
CA ALA A 15 -13.96 -15.22 9.32
C ALA A 15 -13.86 -14.16 8.22
N TRP A 16 -14.54 -14.38 7.09
CA TRP A 16 -14.54 -13.45 5.95
C TRP A 16 -15.08 -12.07 6.31
N ARG A 17 -16.24 -11.99 6.97
CA ARG A 17 -16.83 -10.71 7.37
C ARG A 17 -15.99 -9.97 8.40
N SER A 18 -15.38 -10.70 9.33
CA SER A 18 -14.50 -10.11 10.34
C SER A 18 -13.25 -9.51 9.71
N PHE A 19 -12.63 -10.22 8.76
CA PHE A 19 -11.51 -9.73 7.98
C PHE A 19 -11.85 -8.45 7.20
N VAL A 20 -12.93 -8.47 6.40
CA VAL A 20 -13.37 -7.30 5.62
C VAL A 20 -13.63 -6.09 6.53
N ARG A 21 -14.37 -6.28 7.63
CA ARG A 21 -14.67 -5.21 8.58
C ARG A 21 -13.42 -4.63 9.24
N LEU A 22 -12.45 -5.48 9.59
CA LEU A 22 -11.17 -5.06 10.15
C LEU A 22 -10.39 -4.22 9.13
N HIS A 23 -10.22 -4.74 7.91
CA HIS A 23 -9.48 -4.08 6.84
C HIS A 23 -10.03 -2.68 6.55
N GLU A 24 -11.35 -2.55 6.36
CA GLU A 24 -12.02 -1.27 6.11
C GLU A 24 -11.86 -0.29 7.28
N LYS A 25 -12.08 -0.75 8.51
CA LYS A 25 -12.02 0.12 9.69
C LYS A 25 -10.60 0.59 9.99
N LEU A 26 -9.62 -0.32 9.94
CA LEU A 26 -8.23 0.00 10.21
C LEU A 26 -7.68 0.93 9.13
N GLY A 27 -7.86 0.59 7.86
CA GLY A 27 -7.43 1.42 6.72
C GLY A 27 -8.02 2.82 6.78
N GLY A 28 -9.33 2.94 7.08
CA GLY A 28 -9.99 4.23 7.22
C GLY A 28 -9.56 5.05 8.45
N ARG A 29 -9.04 4.41 9.52
CA ARG A 29 -8.47 5.12 10.68
C ARG A 29 -7.05 5.60 10.39
N LEU A 30 -6.20 4.73 9.84
CA LEU A 30 -4.83 5.08 9.46
C LEU A 30 -4.80 6.18 8.40
N SER A 31 -5.68 6.11 7.39
CA SER A 31 -5.77 7.14 6.35
C SER A 31 -6.18 8.50 6.90
N ARG A 32 -7.13 8.53 7.84
CA ARG A 32 -7.54 9.78 8.49
C ARG A 32 -6.44 10.36 9.38
N LEU A 33 -5.71 9.51 10.09
CA LEU A 33 -4.58 9.95 10.90
C LEU A 33 -3.53 10.64 10.03
N LEU A 34 -3.08 9.98 8.95
CA LEU A 34 -2.12 10.56 8.01
C LEU A 34 -2.61 11.91 7.48
N GLN A 35 -3.88 11.99 7.08
CA GLN A 35 -4.44 13.22 6.52
C GLN A 35 -4.62 14.38 7.52
N SER A 36 -4.80 14.09 8.81
CA SER A 36 -5.09 15.09 9.85
C SER A 36 -3.84 15.54 10.60
N GLU A 37 -2.92 14.61 10.84
CA GLU A 37 -1.70 14.85 11.62
C GLU A 37 -0.46 15.04 10.74
N SER A 38 -0.60 14.88 9.42
CA SER A 38 0.47 15.15 8.45
C SER A 38 -0.05 15.81 7.19
N ASN A 39 0.85 16.38 6.39
CA ASN A 39 0.52 16.90 5.06
C ASN A 39 0.54 15.80 3.97
N VAL A 40 0.52 14.52 4.35
CA VAL A 40 0.67 13.36 3.46
C VAL A 40 -0.65 12.58 3.46
N SER A 41 -1.25 12.40 2.28
CA SER A 41 -2.41 11.52 2.17
C SER A 41 -1.98 10.05 2.23
N ALA A 42 -2.90 9.12 2.52
CA ALA A 42 -2.59 7.68 2.50
C ALA A 42 -2.00 7.20 1.17
N ALA A 43 -2.44 7.80 0.06
CA ALA A 43 -1.90 7.50 -1.27
C ALA A 43 -0.48 8.06 -1.46
N ASP A 44 -0.22 9.29 -1.02
CA ASP A 44 1.14 9.85 -1.05
C ASP A 44 2.08 9.00 -0.17
N PHE A 45 1.61 8.60 1.02
CA PHE A 45 2.36 7.78 1.96
C PHE A 45 2.73 6.43 1.35
N GLY A 46 1.78 5.74 0.70
CA GLY A 46 2.06 4.48 0.00
C GLY A 46 3.15 4.62 -1.06
N VAL A 47 3.09 5.67 -1.89
CA VAL A 47 4.15 5.94 -2.88
C VAL A 47 5.50 6.20 -2.21
N LEU A 48 5.53 7.04 -1.17
CA LEU A 48 6.77 7.40 -0.51
C LEU A 48 7.41 6.22 0.22
N VAL A 49 6.61 5.37 0.89
CA VAL A 49 7.08 4.13 1.53
C VAL A 49 7.76 3.22 0.51
N THR A 50 7.07 2.90 -0.60
CA THR A 50 7.65 2.05 -1.65
C THR A 50 8.95 2.63 -2.21
N LEU A 51 9.01 3.95 -2.42
CA LEU A 51 10.24 4.60 -2.89
C LEU A 51 11.36 4.61 -1.84
N THR A 52 11.05 4.64 -0.54
CA THR A 52 12.07 4.59 0.53
C THR A 52 12.55 3.18 0.86
N ASP A 53 11.77 2.15 0.51
CA ASP A 53 12.15 0.75 0.72
C ASP A 53 13.24 0.29 -0.27
N VAL A 54 13.41 1.01 -1.40
CA VAL A 54 14.52 0.82 -2.35
C VAL A 54 15.69 1.76 -2.02
N PRO A 55 16.95 1.25 -1.91
CA PRO A 55 18.11 2.07 -1.54
C PRO A 55 18.32 3.30 -2.40
N GLU A 56 18.03 3.20 -3.70
CA GLU A 56 18.23 4.29 -4.66
C GLU A 56 17.15 5.39 -4.56
N GLY A 57 16.07 5.18 -3.80
CA GLY A 57 14.99 6.16 -3.72
C GLY A 57 14.18 6.31 -5.01
N ARG A 58 14.28 5.36 -5.94
CA ARG A 58 13.66 5.44 -7.26
C ARG A 58 13.14 4.10 -7.73
N GLN A 59 12.01 4.14 -8.43
CA GLN A 59 11.40 2.94 -9.01
C GLN A 59 10.84 3.27 -10.40
N ARG A 60 10.85 2.28 -11.31
CA ARG A 60 10.20 2.45 -12.62
C ARG A 60 8.71 2.65 -12.40
N PHE A 61 8.10 3.57 -13.16
CA PHE A 61 6.69 3.91 -13.02
C PHE A 61 5.76 2.69 -13.11
N GLN A 62 6.05 1.73 -14.00
CA GLN A 62 5.22 0.53 -14.15
C GLN A 62 5.34 -0.42 -12.95
N ASP A 63 6.53 -0.56 -12.39
CA ASP A 63 6.74 -1.42 -11.23
C ASP A 63 6.10 -0.80 -9.98
N LEU A 64 6.21 0.52 -9.82
CA LEU A 64 5.51 1.25 -8.76
C LEU A 64 3.98 1.18 -8.90
N ALA A 65 3.45 1.20 -10.13
CA ALA A 65 2.02 1.01 -10.37
C ALA A 65 1.57 -0.41 -10.01
N ARG A 66 2.37 -1.43 -10.35
CA ARG A 66 2.10 -2.83 -10.03
C ARG A 66 2.09 -3.07 -8.52
N GLU A 67 3.12 -2.59 -7.81
CA GLU A 67 3.28 -2.79 -6.37
C GLU A 67 2.18 -2.11 -5.54
N LEU A 68 1.69 -0.96 -5.99
CA LEU A 68 0.56 -0.28 -5.37
C LEU A 68 -0.80 -0.81 -5.82
N GLU A 69 -0.83 -1.79 -6.74
CA GLU A 69 -2.04 -2.30 -7.41
C GLU A 69 -2.89 -1.19 -8.04
N TRP A 70 -2.23 -0.21 -8.66
CA TRP A 70 -2.91 0.95 -9.26
C TRP A 70 -2.90 0.89 -10.78
N GLU A 71 -4.08 1.11 -11.34
CA GLU A 71 -4.25 1.37 -12.77
C GLU A 71 -3.33 2.51 -13.26
N LYS A 72 -2.76 2.33 -14.46
CA LYS A 72 -1.80 3.27 -15.07
C LYS A 72 -2.30 4.72 -15.10
N SER A 73 -3.58 4.92 -15.41
CA SER A 73 -4.19 6.26 -15.45
C SER A 73 -4.25 6.90 -14.07
N ARG A 74 -4.75 6.16 -13.06
CA ARG A 74 -4.78 6.61 -11.65
C ARG A 74 -3.38 6.99 -11.18
N MET A 75 -2.40 6.13 -11.45
CA MET A 75 -1.01 6.35 -11.08
C MET A 75 -0.44 7.61 -11.74
N SER A 76 -0.69 7.78 -13.04
CA SER A 76 -0.18 8.93 -13.82
C SER A 76 -0.67 10.26 -13.24
N HIS A 77 -1.96 10.33 -12.92
CA HIS A 77 -2.57 11.51 -12.30
C HIS A 77 -2.07 11.75 -10.88
N HIS A 78 -1.88 10.69 -10.09
CA HIS A 78 -1.40 10.81 -8.72
C HIS A 78 0.04 11.33 -8.68
N ILE A 79 0.96 10.71 -9.42
CA ILE A 79 2.36 11.15 -9.51
C ILE A 79 2.46 12.58 -10.05
N ALA A 80 1.66 12.98 -11.04
CA ALA A 80 1.68 14.36 -11.52
C ALA A 80 1.35 15.38 -10.41
N ARG A 81 0.44 15.05 -9.49
CA ARG A 81 0.14 15.90 -8.32
C ARG A 81 1.29 15.92 -7.30
N MET A 82 1.92 14.76 -7.04
CA MET A 82 3.07 14.69 -6.15
C MET A 82 4.27 15.49 -6.70
N VAL A 83 4.50 15.43 -8.01
CA VAL A 83 5.51 16.26 -8.70
C VAL A 83 5.21 17.74 -8.53
N LYS A 84 3.95 18.17 -8.74
CA LYS A 84 3.55 19.56 -8.52
C LYS A 84 3.79 20.04 -7.08
N ARG A 85 3.71 19.13 -6.11
CA ARG A 85 3.96 19.39 -4.68
C ARG A 85 5.44 19.24 -4.29
N GLY A 86 6.30 18.82 -5.23
CA GLY A 86 7.73 18.64 -4.98
C GLY A 86 8.09 17.39 -4.17
N LEU A 87 7.18 16.41 -3.99
CA LEU A 87 7.46 15.20 -3.20
C LEU A 87 8.24 14.14 -3.99
N VAL A 88 8.09 14.14 -5.32
CA VAL A 88 8.77 13.23 -6.24
C VAL A 88 9.11 13.98 -7.52
N VAL A 89 10.04 13.45 -8.30
CA VAL A 89 10.31 13.88 -9.68
C VAL A 89 10.17 12.70 -10.64
N ARG A 90 9.99 13.01 -11.93
CA ARG A 90 10.07 12.02 -13.00
C ARG A 90 11.40 12.17 -13.72
N GLU A 91 12.12 11.07 -13.87
CA GLU A 91 13.35 11.01 -14.66
C GLU A 91 13.12 10.12 -15.88
N GLU A 92 13.58 10.57 -17.05
CA GLU A 92 13.56 9.76 -18.26
C GLU A 92 14.69 8.73 -18.22
N CYS A 93 14.42 7.50 -18.67
CA CYS A 93 15.48 6.52 -18.89
C CYS A 93 16.11 6.78 -20.28
N PRO A 94 17.41 7.11 -20.38
CA PRO A 94 18.04 7.41 -21.66
C PRO A 94 18.21 6.18 -22.57
N GLU A 95 18.22 4.99 -21.97
CA GLU A 95 18.66 3.74 -22.62
C GLU A 95 17.49 2.86 -23.10
N ASP A 96 16.32 2.99 -22.49
CA ASP A 96 15.10 2.41 -22.99
C ASP A 96 13.99 3.46 -22.93
N GLY A 97 13.39 3.79 -24.07
CA GLY A 97 12.18 4.63 -24.09
C GLY A 97 10.95 3.95 -23.48
N ARG A 98 11.12 2.94 -22.60
CA ARG A 98 10.06 2.07 -22.10
C ARG A 98 9.62 2.39 -20.66
N GLY A 99 10.28 3.31 -19.94
CA GLY A 99 9.71 3.79 -18.67
C GLY A 99 10.39 4.99 -18.03
N ALA A 100 9.58 5.96 -17.62
CA ALA A 100 10.01 7.00 -16.68
C ALA A 100 10.23 6.40 -15.29
N PHE A 101 11.28 6.82 -14.61
CA PHE A 101 11.47 6.59 -13.18
C PHE A 101 10.67 7.62 -12.38
N VAL A 102 10.18 7.19 -11.23
CA VAL A 102 9.70 8.08 -10.17
C VAL A 102 10.77 8.07 -9.09
N VAL A 103 11.24 9.25 -8.71
CA VAL A 103 12.32 9.42 -7.74
C VAL A 103 11.82 10.28 -6.58
N ILE A 104 12.06 9.85 -5.36
CA ILE A 104 11.74 10.64 -4.17
C ILE A 104 12.68 11.84 -4.04
N THR A 105 12.14 13.01 -3.74
CA THR A 105 12.94 14.23 -3.49
C THR A 105 13.35 14.32 -2.02
N GLN A 106 14.17 15.32 -1.68
CA GLN A 106 14.47 15.60 -0.28
C GLN A 106 13.23 16.01 0.51
N GLU A 107 12.32 16.77 -0.10
CA GLU A 107 11.04 17.17 0.49
C GLU A 107 10.12 15.95 0.68
N GLY A 108 10.12 15.02 -0.27
CA GLY A 108 9.44 13.73 -0.16
C GLY A 108 9.95 12.90 1.00
N ARG A 109 11.29 12.82 1.16
CA ARG A 109 11.95 12.14 2.29
C ARG A 109 11.58 12.77 3.64
N ALA A 110 11.68 14.09 3.74
CA ALA A 110 11.28 14.80 4.96
C ALA A 110 9.79 14.58 5.30
N ALA A 111 8.92 14.54 4.30
CA ALA A 111 7.49 14.29 4.49
C ALA A 111 7.23 12.88 5.05
N ILE A 112 7.88 11.83 4.52
CA ILE A 112 7.71 10.47 5.04
C ILE A 112 8.38 10.28 6.40
N GLU A 113 9.55 10.88 6.64
CA GLU A 113 10.23 10.85 7.95
C GLU A 113 9.37 11.46 9.07
N ALA A 114 8.60 12.51 8.76
CA ALA A 114 7.66 13.10 9.70
C ALA A 114 6.39 12.25 9.90
N ALA A 115 5.88 11.61 8.84
CA ALA A 115 4.63 10.86 8.88
C ALA A 115 4.78 9.41 9.39
N ALA A 116 5.93 8.77 9.16
CA ALA A 116 6.15 7.37 9.47
C ALA A 116 6.04 7.04 10.97
N PRO A 117 6.59 7.84 11.92
CA PRO A 117 6.42 7.57 13.34
C PRO A 117 4.94 7.56 13.76
N LEU A 118 4.15 8.54 13.28
CA LEU A 118 2.71 8.62 13.55
C LEU A 118 1.97 7.37 13.03
N HIS A 119 2.33 6.91 11.83
CA HIS A 119 1.75 5.72 11.24
C HIS A 119 2.10 4.46 12.05
N VAL A 120 3.37 4.29 12.42
CA VAL A 120 3.84 3.13 13.20
C VAL A 120 3.18 3.07 14.57
N ASP A 121 3.12 4.19 15.28
CA ASP A 121 2.48 4.26 16.61
C ASP A 121 1.00 3.88 16.53
N ALA A 122 0.30 4.35 15.49
CA ALA A 122 -1.09 3.99 15.28
C ALA A 122 -1.28 2.52 14.88
N VAL A 123 -0.41 1.96 14.04
CA VAL A 123 -0.43 0.53 13.69
C VAL A 123 -0.20 -0.32 14.95
N ARG A 124 0.70 0.11 15.84
CA ARG A 124 0.90 -0.55 17.13
C ARG A 124 -0.35 -0.48 18.01
N ALA A 125 -0.79 0.73 18.32
CA ALA A 125 -1.89 0.97 19.25
C ALA A 125 -3.24 0.40 18.78
N LEU A 126 -3.50 0.38 17.47
CA LEU A 126 -4.77 -0.09 16.91
C LEU A 126 -4.77 -1.57 16.54
N PHE A 127 -3.59 -2.19 16.40
CA PHE A 127 -3.48 -3.54 15.88
C PHE A 127 -2.44 -4.39 16.60
N LEU A 128 -1.15 -4.04 16.54
CA LEU A 128 -0.08 -4.94 17.00
C LEU A 128 -0.12 -5.20 18.51
N ASP A 129 -0.56 -4.22 19.32
CA ASP A 129 -0.66 -4.37 20.78
C ASP A 129 -1.86 -5.23 21.21
N HIS A 130 -2.70 -5.66 20.26
CA HIS A 130 -3.88 -6.49 20.50
C HIS A 130 -3.77 -7.92 19.93
N VAL A 131 -2.63 -8.28 19.35
CA VAL A 131 -2.41 -9.61 18.75
C VAL A 131 -1.21 -10.30 19.40
N THR A 132 -1.35 -11.60 19.64
CA THR A 132 -0.24 -12.41 20.16
C THR A 132 0.80 -12.67 19.07
N PRO A 133 2.06 -12.99 19.44
CA PRO A 133 3.09 -13.34 18.46
C PRO A 133 2.72 -14.54 17.57
N SER A 134 1.94 -15.50 18.07
CA SER A 134 1.45 -16.63 17.28
C SER A 134 0.41 -16.21 16.25
N GLU A 135 -0.56 -15.40 16.64
CA GLU A 135 -1.59 -14.89 15.72
C GLU A 135 -0.98 -14.02 14.63
N LEU A 136 0.01 -13.19 14.98
CA LEU A 136 0.73 -12.38 14.00
C LEU A 136 1.47 -13.23 12.96
N ARG A 137 2.12 -14.33 13.39
CA ARG A 137 2.75 -15.28 12.45
C ARG A 137 1.72 -15.95 11.55
N THR A 138 0.60 -16.39 12.11
CA THR A 138 -0.48 -17.01 11.33
C THR A 138 -1.07 -16.02 10.32
N LEU A 139 -1.29 -14.77 10.72
CA LEU A 139 -1.77 -13.72 9.82
C LEU A 139 -0.80 -13.50 8.65
N GLY A 140 0.50 -13.36 8.92
CA GLY A 140 1.52 -13.20 7.88
C GLY A 140 1.49 -14.35 6.86
N GLN A 141 1.46 -15.60 7.34
CA GLN A 141 1.40 -16.78 6.48
C GLN A 141 0.12 -16.87 5.63
N ILE A 142 -1.03 -16.44 6.17
CA ILE A 142 -2.29 -16.39 5.43
C ILE A 142 -2.21 -15.30 4.36
N SER A 143 -1.77 -14.10 4.73
CA SER A 143 -1.65 -12.96 3.82
C SER A 143 -0.72 -13.28 2.65
N GLU A 144 0.49 -13.80 2.91
CA GLU A 144 1.45 -14.18 1.86
C GLU A 144 0.85 -15.18 0.86
N ARG A 145 0.16 -16.21 1.37
CA ARG A 145 -0.44 -17.24 0.52
C ARG A 145 -1.57 -16.70 -0.36
N VAL A 146 -2.42 -15.82 0.21
CA VAL A 146 -3.54 -15.23 -0.52
C VAL A 146 -3.04 -14.24 -1.57
N VAL A 147 -2.06 -13.40 -1.23
CA VAL A 147 -1.44 -12.45 -2.18
C VAL A 147 -0.80 -13.20 -3.35
N ALA A 148 -0.01 -14.25 -3.08
CA ALA A 148 0.60 -15.06 -4.14
C ALA A 148 -0.45 -15.64 -5.10
N LYS A 149 -1.62 -16.07 -4.59
CA LYS A 149 -2.71 -16.56 -5.43
C LYS A 149 -3.35 -15.47 -6.29
N LEU A 150 -3.43 -14.23 -5.80
CA LEU A 150 -3.96 -13.09 -6.55
C LEU A 150 -2.99 -12.65 -7.65
N ASP A 151 -1.69 -12.67 -7.38
CA ASP A 151 -0.65 -12.33 -8.36
C ASP A 151 -0.57 -13.34 -9.52
N GLU A 152 -0.81 -14.63 -9.24
CA GLU A 152 -0.95 -15.66 -10.28
C GLU A 152 -2.08 -15.34 -11.26
N ASP A 153 -3.21 -14.83 -10.76
CA ASP A 153 -4.39 -14.56 -11.59
C ASP A 153 -4.24 -13.23 -12.38
N ALA A 154 -3.26 -12.39 -12.02
CA ALA A 154 -2.94 -11.13 -12.68
C ALA A 154 -1.86 -11.24 -13.79
N THR A 155 -1.28 -12.42 -13.99
CA THR A 155 -0.24 -12.72 -14.99
C THR A 155 -0.81 -13.37 -16.24
#